data_AF-A0A914EAI2-F1
#
_entry.id   AF-A0A914EAI2-F1
#
_cell.length_a   1.000
_cell.length_b   1.000
_cell.length_c   1.000
_cell.angle_alpha   90.00
_cell.angle_beta   90.00
_cell.angle_gamma   90.00
#
_symmetry.space_group_name_H-M   'P 1'
#
loop_
_entity.id
_entity.type
_entity.pdbx_description
1 polymer ?
#
loop_
_entity_poly.entity_id
_entity_poly.type
_entity_poly.pdbx_seq_one_letter_code
_entity_poly.pdbx_strand_id
1 'polypeptide(L)'
;MFLKKAQRIFLPTCRHCVRNLATSSSLYAKAKDQKPDFIGKAQKLLDLAFEAYASKKYHFEQLDDIIFTTLSQQPDLKNHVVTQLKEKYKDEKVLKKLAHSFNQSNRRNGVWNKEFEKVDLYEAKPGFLALPKDVAVHLIDKIDALKLLEEKIGGTEFNKRKILALDGESSIYNFVDKNIKASTIQLALEDTVFILDLDIIGKEKSLTSFLDGLFKNNSYLKIGHHFSKKDEKIHCALPELKPIRNVVCINSIVRELYYRTYILDQKLADVIDADSDAEEKLNIVDGDIPPLIKLETFCEVLLPQKLNNKAESKSVWNRRPLRPGQIQYMATKTYSLIMIHKVCEKWAQLLKEDLNSICDEILKQEAEEAAKEFASKNEIHKSK
;
A
#
# COMPACT_ATOMS: atom_id res chain seq x y z
N MET A 1 2.72 -19.54 -6.78
CA MET A 1 2.32 -20.96 -6.68
C MET A 1 2.28 -21.49 -5.23
N PHE A 2 3.23 -21.11 -4.33
CA PHE A 2 3.23 -21.56 -2.92
C PHE A 2 2.23 -20.85 -1.98
N LEU A 3 1.89 -19.56 -2.20
CA LEU A 3 0.81 -18.88 -1.47
C LEU A 3 -0.58 -19.52 -1.74
N LYS A 4 -0.82 -20.01 -2.97
CA LYS A 4 -1.99 -20.85 -3.31
C LYS A 4 -1.91 -22.24 -2.67
N LYS A 5 -0.72 -22.71 -2.29
CA LYS A 5 -0.50 -24.00 -1.59
C LYS A 5 -0.74 -23.86 -0.08
N ALA A 6 -0.40 -22.72 0.52
CA ALA A 6 -0.78 -22.35 1.89
C ALA A 6 -2.31 -22.14 2.03
N GLN A 7 -2.96 -21.55 1.01
CA GLN A 7 -4.43 -21.44 0.95
C GLN A 7 -5.13 -22.79 0.73
N ARG A 8 -4.51 -23.76 0.04
CA ARG A 8 -5.11 -25.09 -0.22
C ARG A 8 -5.01 -26.08 0.94
N ILE A 9 -4.06 -25.92 1.86
CA ILE A 9 -3.91 -26.80 3.04
C ILE A 9 -5.01 -26.54 4.10
N PHE A 10 -5.72 -25.41 4.02
CA PHE A 10 -6.73 -24.99 5.01
C PHE A 10 -8.19 -25.02 4.53
N LEU A 11 -8.50 -25.59 3.37
CA LEU A 11 -9.80 -25.36 2.71
C LEU A 11 -10.60 -26.60 2.24
N PRO A 12 -10.74 -27.69 3.01
CA PRO A 12 -11.88 -28.58 2.75
C PRO A 12 -12.76 -28.99 3.94
N THR A 13 -12.62 -28.43 5.15
CA THR A 13 -13.60 -28.73 6.22
C THR A 13 -14.19 -27.47 6.84
N CYS A 14 -15.46 -27.26 6.50
CA CYS A 14 -16.45 -26.45 7.20
C CYS A 14 -16.68 -25.01 6.69
N ARG A 15 -17.24 -24.90 5.47
CA ARG A 15 -18.07 -23.76 5.03
C ARG A 15 -19.25 -23.44 5.97
N HIS A 16 -19.54 -24.29 6.96
CA HIS A 16 -20.60 -24.08 7.95
C HIS A 16 -20.11 -23.41 9.27
N CYS A 17 -18.82 -23.43 9.58
CA CYS A 17 -18.27 -22.74 10.77
C CYS A 17 -18.07 -21.23 10.55
N VAL A 18 -18.02 -20.78 9.30
CA VAL A 18 -17.73 -19.38 8.92
C VAL A 18 -18.89 -18.42 9.27
N ARG A 19 -20.10 -18.94 9.55
CA ARG A 19 -21.24 -18.10 9.96
C ARG A 19 -21.36 -17.81 11.46
N ASN A 20 -20.68 -18.55 12.34
CA ASN A 20 -20.87 -18.42 13.81
C ASN A 20 -19.62 -18.04 14.62
N LEU A 21 -18.56 -17.51 14.00
CA LEU A 21 -17.37 -17.00 14.72
C LEU A 21 -17.51 -15.55 15.22
N ALA A 22 -18.74 -15.08 15.44
CA ALA A 22 -19.04 -13.68 15.80
C ALA A 22 -19.08 -13.39 17.31
N THR A 23 -18.76 -14.35 18.19
CA THR A 23 -18.88 -14.15 19.65
C THR A 23 -17.73 -14.82 20.40
N SER A 24 -16.54 -14.22 20.41
CA SER A 24 -15.37 -14.84 21.06
C SER A 24 -14.59 -13.90 22.01
N SER A 25 -15.24 -13.48 23.09
CA SER A 25 -14.55 -13.47 24.39
C SER A 25 -14.79 -14.77 25.17
N SER A 26 -15.92 -15.45 24.96
CA SER A 26 -16.25 -16.73 25.61
C SER A 26 -15.80 -17.99 24.84
N LEU A 27 -15.60 -17.89 23.51
CA LEU A 27 -15.02 -18.98 22.70
C LEU A 27 -13.49 -19.09 22.83
N TYR A 28 -12.78 -18.04 23.24
CA TYR A 28 -11.32 -18.10 23.47
C TYR A 28 -10.98 -18.93 24.72
N ALA A 29 -11.84 -18.84 25.76
CA ALA A 29 -11.75 -19.70 26.94
C ALA A 29 -12.15 -21.15 26.64
N LYS A 30 -13.11 -21.39 25.73
CA LYS A 30 -13.56 -22.75 25.36
C LYS A 30 -12.71 -23.44 24.29
N ALA A 31 -11.98 -22.72 23.44
CA ALA A 31 -11.13 -23.29 22.38
C ALA A 31 -9.76 -23.76 22.88
N LYS A 32 -9.32 -23.29 24.07
CA LYS A 32 -8.10 -23.77 24.73
C LYS A 32 -8.21 -25.25 25.12
N ASP A 33 -9.44 -25.73 25.36
CA ASP A 33 -9.72 -27.10 25.78
C ASP A 33 -10.03 -28.07 24.62
N GLN A 34 -10.07 -27.60 23.36
CA GLN A 34 -10.31 -28.45 22.19
C GLN A 34 -9.50 -28.02 20.96
N LYS A 35 -8.26 -28.49 20.82
CA LYS A 35 -7.65 -28.98 19.56
C LYS A 35 -6.18 -29.42 19.75
N PRO A 36 -5.82 -30.68 19.50
CA PRO A 36 -4.52 -31.24 19.85
C PRO A 36 -3.32 -30.90 18.92
N ASP A 37 -3.45 -30.04 17.89
CA ASP A 37 -2.32 -29.79 16.95
C ASP A 37 -2.25 -28.36 16.38
N PHE A 38 -2.51 -27.34 17.21
CA PHE A 38 -2.28 -25.95 16.78
C PHE A 38 -0.80 -25.58 16.87
N ILE A 39 -0.12 -26.01 17.94
CA ILE A 39 1.30 -25.78 18.18
C ILE A 39 2.16 -26.43 17.10
N GLY A 40 1.87 -27.69 16.73
CA GLY A 40 2.63 -28.41 15.70
C GLY A 40 2.54 -27.76 14.31
N LYS A 41 1.39 -27.17 13.95
CA LYS A 41 1.22 -26.40 12.71
C LYS A 41 2.03 -25.11 12.70
N ALA A 42 2.05 -24.38 13.81
CA ALA A 42 2.84 -23.16 13.95
C ALA A 42 4.35 -23.46 13.94
N GLN A 43 4.77 -24.54 14.60
CA GLN A 43 6.15 -25.03 14.56
C GLN A 43 6.57 -25.41 13.14
N LYS A 44 5.73 -26.15 12.41
CA LYS A 44 5.98 -26.51 11.00
C LYS A 44 6.07 -25.28 10.08
N LEU A 45 5.29 -24.23 10.33
CA LEU A 45 5.40 -22.97 9.59
C LEU A 45 6.76 -22.31 9.83
N LEU A 46 7.23 -22.28 11.09
CA LEU A 46 8.55 -21.75 11.43
C LEU A 46 9.66 -22.56 10.74
N ASP A 47 9.58 -23.89 10.77
CA ASP A 47 10.58 -24.75 10.11
C ASP A 47 10.68 -24.48 8.61
N LEU A 48 9.54 -24.36 7.92
CA LEU A 48 9.49 -24.00 6.50
C LEU A 48 10.05 -22.60 6.23
N ALA A 49 9.77 -21.63 7.12
CA ALA A 49 10.28 -20.27 7.00
C ALA A 49 11.81 -20.23 7.17
N PHE A 50 12.34 -20.99 8.11
CA PHE A 50 13.78 -21.12 8.31
C PHE A 50 14.47 -21.82 7.13
N GLU A 51 13.88 -22.87 6.56
CA GLU A 51 14.40 -23.51 5.34
C GLU A 51 14.40 -22.56 4.15
N ALA A 52 13.34 -21.77 3.98
CA ALA A 52 13.27 -20.73 2.94
C ALA A 52 14.34 -19.65 3.16
N TYR A 53 14.58 -19.24 4.40
CA TYR A 53 15.65 -18.29 4.74
C TYR A 53 17.04 -18.84 4.44
N ALA A 54 17.35 -20.06 4.91
CA ALA A 54 18.65 -20.69 4.68
C ALA A 54 18.93 -20.96 3.20
N SER A 55 17.88 -21.25 2.42
CA SER A 55 17.98 -21.40 0.95
C SER A 55 17.98 -20.07 0.19
N LYS A 56 18.06 -18.92 0.89
CA LYS A 56 18.03 -17.55 0.32
C LYS A 56 16.75 -17.25 -0.48
N LYS A 57 15.69 -18.03 -0.30
CA LYS A 57 14.36 -17.74 -0.87
C LYS A 57 13.66 -16.64 -0.09
N TYR A 58 13.94 -16.53 1.21
CA TYR A 58 13.48 -15.44 2.06
C TYR A 58 14.63 -14.53 2.46
N HIS A 59 14.34 -13.23 2.44
CA HIS A 59 15.15 -12.24 3.14
C HIS A 59 14.85 -12.28 4.64
N PHE A 60 15.71 -11.63 5.43
CA PHE A 60 15.59 -11.60 6.88
C PHE A 60 14.24 -11.01 7.32
N GLU A 61 13.77 -9.96 6.65
CA GLU A 61 12.53 -9.24 6.96
C GLU A 61 11.31 -10.16 6.89
N GLN A 62 11.29 -11.08 5.92
CA GLN A 62 10.22 -12.06 5.75
C GLN A 62 10.25 -13.13 6.84
N LEU A 63 11.43 -13.61 7.20
CA LEU A 63 11.60 -14.55 8.32
C LEU A 63 11.16 -13.89 9.63
N ASP A 64 11.60 -12.66 9.87
CA ASP A 64 11.29 -11.87 11.06
C ASP A 64 9.77 -11.62 11.19
N ASP A 65 9.08 -11.32 10.10
CA ASP A 65 7.61 -11.14 10.12
C ASP A 65 6.85 -12.42 10.42
N ILE A 66 7.31 -13.56 9.89
CA ILE A 66 6.72 -14.87 10.22
C ILE A 66 6.97 -15.22 11.69
N ILE A 67 8.19 -15.01 12.20
CA ILE A 67 8.54 -15.24 13.60
C ILE A 67 7.68 -14.34 14.50
N PHE A 68 7.63 -13.04 14.22
CA PHE A 68 6.83 -12.08 14.98
C PHE A 68 5.36 -12.48 15.02
N THR A 69 4.77 -12.78 13.85
CA THR A 69 3.36 -13.16 13.75
C THR A 69 3.08 -14.45 14.52
N THR A 70 3.97 -15.43 14.41
CA THR A 70 3.84 -16.72 15.08
C THR A 70 3.96 -16.57 16.59
N LEU A 71 4.97 -15.86 17.08
CA LEU A 71 5.20 -15.67 18.52
C LEU A 71 4.16 -14.75 19.17
N SER A 72 3.58 -13.81 18.42
CA SER A 72 2.45 -13.01 18.90
C SER A 72 1.21 -13.88 19.16
N GLN A 73 1.06 -14.99 18.45
CA GLN A 73 -0.06 -15.93 18.61
C GLN A 73 0.28 -17.11 19.53
N GLN A 74 1.55 -17.54 19.56
CA GLN A 74 2.07 -18.72 20.26
C GLN A 74 3.43 -18.39 20.93
N PRO A 75 3.42 -17.68 22.07
CA PRO A 75 4.65 -17.26 22.75
C PRO A 75 5.57 -18.43 23.16
N ASP A 76 4.98 -19.60 23.46
CA ASP A 76 5.71 -20.79 23.91
C ASP A 76 6.70 -21.35 22.86
N LEU A 77 6.50 -21.00 21.58
CA LEU A 77 7.42 -21.38 20.48
C LEU A 77 8.73 -20.58 20.48
N LYS A 78 8.93 -19.64 21.41
CA LYS A 78 10.17 -18.87 21.53
C LYS A 78 11.40 -19.77 21.64
N ASN A 79 11.33 -20.82 22.46
CA ASN A 79 12.45 -21.74 22.62
C ASN A 79 12.76 -22.48 21.32
N HIS A 80 11.73 -22.90 20.56
CA HIS A 80 11.93 -23.51 19.24
C HIS A 80 12.67 -22.58 18.27
N VAL A 81 12.27 -21.30 18.20
CA VAL A 81 12.96 -20.28 17.37
C VAL A 81 14.44 -20.13 17.78
N VAL A 82 14.71 -20.05 19.08
CA VAL A 82 16.08 -19.94 19.61
C VAL A 82 16.92 -21.17 19.26
N THR A 83 16.37 -22.38 19.45
CA THR A 83 17.02 -23.65 19.11
C THR A 83 17.34 -23.74 17.62
N GLN A 84 16.38 -23.43 16.73
CA GLN A 84 16.61 -23.43 15.29
C GLN A 84 17.79 -22.51 14.92
N LEU A 85 17.81 -21.28 15.43
CA LEU A 85 18.84 -20.30 15.09
C LEU A 85 20.21 -20.62 15.67
N LYS A 86 20.30 -21.08 16.92
CA LYS A 86 21.58 -21.40 17.57
C LYS A 86 22.17 -22.71 17.07
N GLU A 87 21.35 -23.76 17.00
CA GLU A 87 21.85 -25.12 16.82
C GLU A 87 21.86 -25.54 15.36
N LYS A 88 20.73 -25.34 14.65
CA LYS A 88 20.57 -25.82 13.27
C LYS A 88 21.20 -24.89 12.24
N TYR A 89 20.89 -23.59 12.32
CA TYR A 89 21.37 -22.60 11.34
C TYR A 89 22.63 -21.86 11.79
N LYS A 90 22.97 -21.92 13.08
CA LYS A 90 24.15 -21.27 13.68
C LYS A 90 24.25 -19.77 13.36
N ASP A 91 23.13 -19.08 13.30
CA ASP A 91 23.03 -17.65 12.94
C ASP A 91 22.77 -16.80 14.18
N GLU A 92 23.82 -16.60 14.98
CA GLU A 92 23.75 -15.75 16.17
C GLU A 92 23.45 -14.28 15.84
N LYS A 93 23.79 -13.83 14.63
CA LYS A 93 23.54 -12.45 14.20
C LYS A 93 22.04 -12.22 14.03
N VAL A 94 21.34 -13.15 13.37
CA VAL A 94 19.88 -13.12 13.24
C VAL A 94 19.21 -13.25 14.61
N LEU A 95 19.72 -14.13 15.48
CA LEU A 95 19.18 -14.25 16.84
C LEU A 95 19.28 -12.95 17.63
N LYS A 96 20.42 -12.26 17.56
CA LYS A 96 20.60 -10.93 18.19
C LYS A 96 19.63 -9.90 17.61
N LYS A 97 19.43 -9.90 16.28
CA LYS A 97 18.43 -9.03 15.64
C LYS A 97 17.01 -9.33 16.12
N LEU A 98 16.64 -10.60 16.30
CA LEU A 98 15.31 -11.02 16.73
C LEU A 98 15.03 -10.82 18.22
N ALA A 99 16.04 -10.41 19.01
CA ALA A 99 15.87 -10.15 20.44
C ALA A 99 14.71 -9.18 20.74
N HIS A 100 14.43 -8.22 19.85
CA HIS A 100 13.29 -7.32 20.00
C HIS A 100 11.95 -8.03 19.75
N SER A 101 11.87 -8.94 18.79
CA SER A 101 10.66 -9.73 18.48
C SER A 101 10.24 -10.62 19.65
N PHE A 102 11.18 -10.99 20.52
CA PHE A 102 10.93 -11.82 21.70
C PHE A 102 10.44 -11.07 22.94
N ASN A 103 10.56 -9.73 22.96
CA ASN A 103 10.27 -8.90 24.14
C ASN A 103 9.00 -8.05 23.97
N GLN A 104 8.30 -8.16 22.83
CA GLN A 104 7.18 -7.30 22.45
C GLN A 104 5.80 -7.92 22.69
N SER A 105 5.62 -8.67 23.79
CA SER A 105 4.28 -8.81 24.34
C SER A 105 3.78 -7.42 24.75
N ASN A 106 2.95 -6.80 23.90
CA ASN A 106 2.11 -5.63 24.19
C ASN A 106 2.68 -4.21 24.19
N ARG A 107 3.95 -3.94 23.84
CA ARG A 107 4.44 -2.54 23.78
C ARG A 107 4.22 -1.91 22.40
N ARG A 108 3.02 -1.35 22.17
CA ARG A 108 2.73 -0.43 21.05
C ARG A 108 3.55 0.86 21.09
N ASN A 109 4.21 1.15 22.22
CA ASN A 109 4.96 2.37 22.48
C ASN A 109 6.48 2.12 22.48
N GLY A 110 6.98 1.35 21.52
CA GLY A 110 8.42 1.10 21.38
C GLY A 110 9.15 2.37 20.96
N VAL A 111 9.92 2.97 21.87
CA VAL A 111 10.92 3.98 21.56
C VAL A 111 11.86 3.41 20.49
N TRP A 112 12.04 4.15 19.39
CA TRP A 112 12.98 3.82 18.33
C TRP A 112 14.35 3.49 18.93
N ASN A 113 14.81 2.27 18.70
CA ASN A 113 16.13 1.85 19.18
C ASN A 113 17.18 2.49 18.26
N LYS A 114 18.11 3.27 18.82
CA LYS A 114 19.16 4.00 18.09
C LYS A 114 20.01 3.11 17.17
N GLU A 115 20.06 1.80 17.38
CA GLU A 115 20.80 0.88 16.50
C GLU A 115 20.20 0.72 15.08
N PHE A 116 18.94 1.11 14.86
CA PHE A 116 18.30 1.08 13.54
C PHE A 116 18.59 2.32 12.69
N GLU A 117 19.39 3.28 13.19
CA GLU A 117 19.83 4.52 12.52
C GLU A 117 20.74 4.30 11.28
N LYS A 118 20.91 3.06 10.78
CA LYS A 118 21.87 2.75 9.70
C LYS A 118 21.27 2.41 8.34
N VAL A 119 19.95 2.44 8.17
CA VAL A 119 19.38 2.28 6.83
C VAL A 119 19.29 3.67 6.19
N ASP A 120 20.12 3.89 5.18
CA ASP A 120 20.02 5.08 4.34
C ASP A 120 18.70 5.02 3.55
N LEU A 121 17.75 5.87 3.93
CA LEU A 121 16.46 6.00 3.25
C LEU A 121 16.61 6.36 1.77
N TYR A 122 17.74 6.96 1.40
CA TYR A 122 18.06 7.42 0.05
C TYR A 122 19.02 6.48 -0.68
N GLU A 123 19.30 5.30 -0.13
CA GLU A 123 20.20 4.31 -0.73
C GLU A 123 19.73 3.95 -2.15
N ALA A 124 20.52 4.37 -3.15
CA ALA A 124 20.27 4.01 -4.53
C ALA A 124 20.79 2.60 -4.82
N LYS A 125 19.89 1.72 -5.30
CA LYS A 125 20.24 0.37 -5.73
C LYS A 125 20.13 0.29 -7.26
N PRO A 126 21.13 -0.24 -7.97
CA PRO A 126 21.07 -0.37 -9.43
C PRO A 126 19.77 -1.07 -9.88
N GLY A 127 19.05 -0.43 -10.80
CA GLY A 127 17.79 -0.94 -11.35
C GLY A 127 16.56 -0.78 -10.44
N PHE A 128 16.69 -0.15 -9.28
CA PHE A 128 15.59 0.14 -8.37
C PHE A 128 15.40 1.64 -8.16
N LEU A 129 14.15 2.03 -7.93
CA LEU A 129 13.72 3.38 -7.64
C LEU A 129 14.18 3.77 -6.24
N ALA A 130 14.91 4.88 -6.15
CA ALA A 130 15.33 5.46 -4.90
C ALA A 130 14.55 6.75 -4.64
N LEU A 131 14.35 7.08 -3.37
CA LEU A 131 13.83 8.39 -3.01
C LEU A 131 14.89 9.46 -3.33
N PRO A 132 14.53 10.57 -3.99
CA PRO A 132 15.47 11.67 -4.20
C PRO A 132 15.97 12.26 -2.89
N LYS A 133 17.26 12.67 -2.84
CA LYS A 133 17.93 13.14 -1.61
C LYS A 133 17.37 14.45 -1.06
N ASP A 134 16.73 15.24 -1.92
CA ASP A 134 16.07 16.50 -1.61
C ASP A 134 14.65 16.30 -1.05
N VAL A 135 14.12 15.08 -1.05
CA VAL A 135 12.79 14.78 -0.50
C VAL A 135 12.90 14.44 0.98
N ALA A 136 12.28 15.25 1.83
CA ALA A 136 12.20 14.98 3.26
C ALA A 136 11.20 13.85 3.58
N VAL A 137 11.48 13.02 4.59
CA VAL A 137 10.55 11.99 5.07
C VAL A 137 10.26 12.21 6.54
N HIS A 138 8.98 12.33 6.89
CA HIS A 138 8.52 12.50 8.26
C HIS A 138 7.59 11.38 8.68
N LEU A 139 7.95 10.64 9.72
CA LEU A 139 7.04 9.74 10.42
C LEU A 139 6.26 10.54 11.47
N ILE A 140 4.93 10.54 11.35
CA ILE A 140 4.01 11.20 12.27
C ILE A 140 3.41 10.13 13.18
N ASP A 141 4.09 9.87 14.30
CA ASP A 141 3.69 8.93 15.35
C ASP A 141 3.21 9.64 16.64
N LYS A 142 3.17 10.97 16.63
CA LYS A 142 2.62 11.82 17.69
C LYS A 142 1.73 12.88 17.07
N ILE A 143 0.62 13.18 17.72
CA ILE A 143 -0.34 14.13 17.19
C ILE A 143 0.22 15.55 17.05
N ASP A 144 1.10 15.97 17.96
CA ASP A 144 1.76 17.28 17.89
C ASP A 144 2.65 17.44 16.64
N ALA A 145 3.18 16.34 16.11
CA ALA A 145 3.98 16.36 14.89
C ALA A 145 3.10 16.61 13.63
N LEU A 146 1.77 16.52 13.74
CA LEU A 146 0.85 16.89 12.66
C LEU A 146 0.98 18.37 12.27
N LYS A 147 1.40 19.24 13.20
CA LYS A 147 1.64 20.66 12.92
C LYS A 147 2.63 20.90 11.78
N LEU A 148 3.65 20.06 11.66
CA LEU A 148 4.63 20.13 10.56
C LEU A 148 3.94 19.95 9.20
N LEU A 149 2.98 19.02 9.13
CA LEU A 149 2.20 18.77 7.93
C LEU A 149 1.20 19.91 7.67
N GLU A 150 0.57 20.45 8.73
CA GLU A 150 -0.32 21.61 8.64
C GLU A 150 0.39 22.84 8.09
N GLU A 151 1.59 23.15 8.58
CA GLU A 151 2.42 24.26 8.11
C GLU A 151 2.80 24.07 6.63
N LYS A 152 3.18 22.86 6.24
CA LYS A 152 3.56 22.54 4.85
C LYS A 152 2.38 22.68 3.87
N ILE A 153 1.18 22.31 4.30
CA ILE A 153 -0.04 22.42 3.48
C ILE A 153 -0.60 23.85 3.49
N GLY A 154 -0.46 24.57 4.61
CA GLY A 154 -1.00 25.93 4.82
C GLY A 154 -0.27 27.04 4.05
N GLY A 155 0.94 26.80 3.54
CA GLY A 155 1.66 27.75 2.69
C GLY A 155 1.00 27.94 1.32
N THR A 156 0.21 29.00 1.12
CA THR A 156 -0.52 29.23 -0.13
C THR A 156 0.34 29.92 -1.21
N GLU A 157 0.54 29.25 -2.34
CA GLU A 157 0.59 29.92 -3.63
C GLU A 157 -0.78 29.75 -4.27
N PHE A 158 -1.44 30.85 -4.62
CA PHE A 158 -2.85 30.87 -5.02
C PHE A 158 -3.08 30.47 -6.49
N ASN A 159 -2.03 30.25 -7.28
CA ASN A 159 -2.13 30.26 -8.74
C ASN A 159 -1.97 28.88 -9.43
N LYS A 160 -1.57 27.82 -8.72
CA LYS A 160 -1.46 26.47 -9.31
C LYS A 160 -2.12 25.43 -8.40
N ARG A 161 -2.92 24.53 -9.01
CA ARG A 161 -3.44 23.35 -8.31
C ARG A 161 -2.26 22.48 -7.90
N LYS A 162 -2.18 22.14 -6.61
CA LYS A 162 -1.11 21.34 -6.03
C LYS A 162 -1.43 19.86 -6.12
N ILE A 163 -0.40 19.02 -6.19
CA ILE A 163 -0.55 17.57 -6.22
C ILE A 163 -0.28 16.99 -4.83
N LEU A 164 -1.15 16.09 -4.40
CA LEU A 164 -1.00 15.31 -3.17
C LEU A 164 -1.13 13.83 -3.51
N ALA A 165 -0.04 13.08 -3.47
CA ALA A 165 -0.09 11.63 -3.65
C ALA A 165 -0.47 10.91 -2.35
N LEU A 166 -1.36 9.92 -2.47
CA LEU A 166 -1.93 9.14 -1.38
C LEU A 166 -1.64 7.66 -1.58
N ASP A 167 -1.28 7.01 -0.48
CA ASP A 167 -1.21 5.55 -0.38
C ASP A 167 -1.51 5.11 1.06
N GLY A 168 -1.73 3.82 1.26
CA GLY A 168 -1.94 3.25 2.59
C GLY A 168 -1.51 1.80 2.68
N GLU A 169 -0.94 1.42 3.83
CA GLU A 169 -0.50 0.05 4.09
C GLU A 169 -1.35 -0.62 5.17
N SER A 170 -1.62 -1.91 4.98
CA SER A 170 -2.47 -2.72 5.85
C SER A 170 -1.87 -4.09 6.10
N SER A 171 -1.93 -4.57 7.33
CA SER A 171 -1.50 -5.94 7.65
C SER A 171 -2.52 -6.96 7.20
N ILE A 172 -2.13 -7.84 6.28
CA ILE A 172 -2.95 -8.98 5.84
C ILE A 172 -2.96 -10.15 6.84
N TYR A 173 -2.14 -10.06 7.89
CA TYR A 173 -1.95 -11.11 8.90
C TYR A 173 -2.96 -11.07 10.04
N ASN A 174 -3.86 -10.08 10.06
CA ASN A 174 -4.89 -9.95 11.09
C ASN A 174 -6.18 -10.66 10.65
N PHE A 175 -6.20 -11.99 10.74
CA PHE A 175 -7.35 -12.82 10.30
C PHE A 175 -8.59 -12.71 11.19
N VAL A 176 -8.52 -11.94 12.28
CA VAL A 176 -9.58 -11.77 13.29
C VAL A 176 -10.54 -10.64 12.91
N ASP A 177 -10.04 -9.61 12.23
CA ASP A 177 -10.84 -8.46 11.83
C ASP A 177 -11.40 -8.69 10.42
N LYS A 178 -12.73 -8.67 10.28
CA LYS A 178 -13.37 -8.80 8.94
C LYS A 178 -13.06 -7.60 8.05
N ASN A 179 -12.60 -6.51 8.66
CA ASN A 179 -12.29 -5.26 8.01
C ASN A 179 -10.78 -5.04 8.06
N ILE A 180 -10.10 -5.24 6.94
CA ILE A 180 -8.69 -4.91 6.80
C ILE A 180 -8.57 -3.38 6.91
N LYS A 181 -8.10 -2.89 8.06
CA LYS A 181 -7.86 -1.48 8.29
C LYS A 181 -6.45 -1.05 7.85
N ALA A 182 -6.30 0.20 7.45
CA ALA A 182 -4.99 0.82 7.25
C ALA A 182 -4.24 0.92 8.59
N SER A 183 -2.98 0.50 8.59
CA SER A 183 -2.03 0.72 9.69
C SER A 183 -1.30 2.05 9.53
N THR A 184 -1.14 2.51 8.29
CA THR A 184 -0.53 3.80 7.96
C THR A 184 -1.21 4.44 6.76
N ILE A 185 -1.15 5.77 6.68
CA ILE A 185 -1.45 6.54 5.46
C ILE A 185 -0.18 7.30 5.07
N GLN A 186 0.14 7.33 3.79
CA GLN A 186 1.23 8.14 3.27
C GLN A 186 0.67 9.31 2.45
N LEU A 187 1.28 10.47 2.64
CA LEU A 187 0.98 11.72 1.94
C LEU A 187 2.28 12.26 1.34
N ALA A 188 2.38 12.30 0.01
CA ALA A 188 3.54 12.88 -0.67
C ALA A 188 3.18 14.19 -1.36
N LEU A 189 3.99 15.21 -1.09
CA LEU A 189 4.09 16.48 -1.79
C LEU A 189 5.33 16.46 -2.69
N GLU A 190 5.61 17.56 -3.38
CA GLU A 190 6.74 17.63 -4.33
C GLU A 190 8.11 17.43 -3.69
N ASP A 191 8.30 17.80 -2.43
CA ASP A 191 9.59 17.80 -1.73
C ASP A 191 9.54 17.09 -0.38
N THR A 192 8.42 16.45 -0.04
CA THR A 192 8.24 15.84 1.29
C THR A 192 7.26 14.68 1.25
N VAL A 193 7.54 13.63 2.02
CA VAL A 193 6.62 12.53 2.30
C VAL A 193 6.34 12.45 3.79
N PHE A 194 5.06 12.42 4.14
CA PHE A 194 4.58 12.19 5.49
C PHE A 194 3.99 10.79 5.59
N ILE A 195 4.36 10.05 6.64
CA ILE A 195 3.84 8.74 6.96
C ILE A 195 3.09 8.86 8.28
N LEU A 196 1.76 8.75 8.24
CA LEU A 196 0.90 8.88 9.40
C LEU A 196 0.67 7.49 10.00
N ASP A 197 1.02 7.33 11.26
CA ASP A 197 0.92 6.04 11.96
C ASP A 197 -0.47 5.86 12.60
N LEU A 198 -1.40 5.28 11.85
CA LEU A 198 -2.79 5.13 12.31
C LEU A 198 -2.95 4.18 13.50
N ASP A 199 -2.03 3.22 13.68
CA ASP A 199 -2.08 2.34 14.85
C ASP A 199 -1.66 3.07 16.15
N ILE A 200 -0.98 4.21 16.04
CA ILE A 200 -0.60 5.07 17.17
C ILE A 200 -1.54 6.28 17.31
N ILE A 201 -1.71 7.09 16.26
CA ILE A 201 -2.46 8.36 16.31
C ILE A 201 -3.89 8.28 15.74
N GLY A 202 -4.31 7.13 15.21
CA GLY A 202 -5.61 6.99 14.52
C GLY A 202 -6.85 7.23 15.36
N LYS A 203 -6.73 7.23 16.69
CA LYS A 203 -7.85 7.51 17.61
C LYS A 203 -8.01 9.00 17.94
N GLU A 204 -7.04 9.82 17.56
CA GLU A 204 -7.04 11.25 17.85
C GLU A 204 -8.05 11.97 16.95
N LYS A 205 -9.04 12.62 17.54
CA LYS A 205 -10.08 13.35 16.77
C LYS A 205 -9.52 14.48 15.93
N SER A 206 -8.42 15.08 16.38
CA SER A 206 -7.69 16.12 15.64
C SER A 206 -7.13 15.59 14.32
N LEU A 207 -6.65 14.34 14.28
CA LEU A 207 -6.21 13.72 13.03
C LEU A 207 -7.35 13.61 12.03
N THR A 208 -8.50 13.05 12.45
CA THR A 208 -9.67 12.92 11.56
C THR A 208 -10.11 14.29 11.06
N SER A 209 -10.19 15.29 11.95
CA SER A 209 -10.59 16.66 11.60
C SER A 209 -9.65 17.30 10.59
N PHE A 210 -8.34 17.13 10.78
CA PHE A 210 -7.31 17.59 9.87
C PHE A 210 -7.43 16.94 8.49
N LEU A 211 -7.50 15.61 8.43
CA LEU A 211 -7.65 14.87 7.17
C LEU A 211 -8.94 15.24 6.45
N ASP A 212 -10.03 15.46 7.19
CA ASP A 212 -11.29 15.95 6.65
C ASP A 212 -11.18 17.34 6.01
N GLY A 213 -10.31 18.21 6.53
CA GLY A 213 -9.99 19.50 5.94
C GLY A 213 -9.16 19.34 4.67
N LEU A 214 -8.08 18.56 4.74
CA LEU A 214 -7.18 18.28 3.62
C LEU A 214 -7.91 17.62 2.44
N PHE A 215 -8.70 16.59 2.71
CA PHE A 215 -9.40 15.82 1.69
C PHE A 215 -10.56 16.56 1.04
N LYS A 216 -11.11 17.59 1.70
CA LYS A 216 -12.08 18.53 1.09
C LYS A 216 -11.44 19.69 0.34
N ASN A 217 -10.16 19.97 0.58
CA ASN A 217 -9.48 21.11 -0.02
C ASN A 217 -9.35 20.95 -1.54
N ASN A 218 -10.03 21.82 -2.30
CA ASN A 218 -10.05 21.77 -3.76
C ASN A 218 -8.76 22.27 -4.42
N SER A 219 -7.89 22.97 -3.68
CA SER A 219 -6.58 23.41 -4.17
C SER A 219 -5.61 22.25 -4.39
N TYR A 220 -5.92 21.07 -3.85
CA TYR A 220 -5.15 19.85 -4.06
C TYR A 220 -5.90 18.86 -4.95
N LEU A 221 -5.25 18.44 -6.05
CA LEU A 221 -5.56 17.19 -6.74
C LEU A 221 -4.91 16.06 -5.95
N LYS A 222 -5.73 15.09 -5.53
CA LYS A 222 -5.24 13.89 -4.86
C LYS A 222 -5.02 12.82 -5.91
N ILE A 223 -3.87 12.16 -5.89
CA ILE A 223 -3.59 11.04 -6.78
C ILE A 223 -3.27 9.79 -5.98
N GLY A 224 -3.68 8.63 -6.47
CA GLY A 224 -3.36 7.35 -5.84
C GLY A 224 -3.38 6.22 -6.85
N HIS A 225 -2.88 5.04 -6.44
CA HIS A 225 -2.95 3.83 -7.26
C HIS A 225 -4.02 2.89 -6.70
N HIS A 226 -5.06 2.61 -7.48
CA HIS A 226 -6.29 1.92 -7.03
C HIS A 226 -6.95 2.59 -5.81
N PHE A 227 -6.75 3.89 -5.68
CA PHE A 227 -7.29 4.69 -4.59
C PHE A 227 -8.63 5.28 -5.03
N SER A 228 -9.62 5.31 -4.13
CA SER A 228 -10.95 5.80 -4.44
C SER A 228 -11.43 6.83 -3.42
N LYS A 229 -12.56 7.49 -3.72
CA LYS A 229 -13.22 8.45 -2.81
C LYS A 229 -13.55 7.82 -1.45
N LYS A 230 -13.73 6.50 -1.40
CA LYS A 230 -13.97 5.72 -0.18
C LYS A 230 -13.02 4.53 -0.12
N ASP A 231 -11.71 4.79 0.00
CA ASP A 231 -10.76 3.72 0.25
C ASP A 231 -11.17 2.96 1.53
N GLU A 232 -11.54 1.69 1.35
CA GLU A 232 -12.15 0.88 2.40
C GLU A 232 -11.23 0.74 3.60
N LYS A 233 -9.93 0.55 3.37
CA LYS A 233 -8.96 0.31 4.44
C LYS A 233 -8.79 1.54 5.31
N ILE A 234 -8.73 2.71 4.68
CA ILE A 234 -8.64 4.00 5.38
C ILE A 234 -9.91 4.28 6.16
N HIS A 235 -11.09 4.09 5.56
CA HIS A 235 -12.36 4.32 6.26
C HIS A 235 -12.62 3.27 7.35
N CYS A 236 -12.08 2.06 7.23
CA CYS A 236 -12.07 1.10 8.34
C CYS A 236 -11.16 1.54 9.50
N ALA A 237 -10.04 2.21 9.21
CA ALA A 237 -9.16 2.75 10.23
C ALA A 237 -9.69 4.05 10.85
N LEU A 238 -10.40 4.87 10.06
CA LEU A 238 -10.96 6.17 10.43
C LEU A 238 -12.44 6.24 10.00
N PRO A 239 -13.38 5.62 10.75
CA PRO A 239 -14.78 5.50 10.32
C PRO A 239 -15.54 6.82 10.19
N GLU A 240 -15.11 7.86 10.90
CA GLU A 240 -15.71 9.20 10.85
C GLU A 240 -15.17 10.06 9.69
N LEU A 241 -14.15 9.57 8.97
CA LEU A 241 -13.57 10.29 7.85
C LEU A 241 -14.58 10.41 6.70
N LYS A 242 -14.71 11.61 6.14
CA LYS A 242 -15.58 11.85 4.99
C LYS A 242 -14.92 11.41 3.67
N PRO A 243 -15.71 11.13 2.63
CA PRO A 243 -15.18 10.78 1.33
C PRO A 243 -14.21 11.83 0.77
N ILE A 244 -13.16 11.34 0.13
CA ILE A 244 -12.07 12.16 -0.41
C ILE A 244 -12.55 12.86 -1.69
N ARG A 245 -12.28 14.17 -1.80
CA ARG A 245 -12.62 14.97 -3.00
C ARG A 245 -11.42 15.17 -3.89
N ASN A 246 -11.70 15.32 -5.19
CA ASN A 246 -10.71 15.55 -6.25
C ASN A 246 -9.59 14.50 -6.21
N VAL A 247 -9.97 13.23 -6.06
CA VAL A 247 -9.05 12.11 -6.11
C VAL A 247 -9.14 11.43 -7.47
N VAL A 248 -8.00 11.26 -8.12
CA VAL A 248 -7.89 10.61 -9.43
C VAL A 248 -6.94 9.43 -9.31
N CYS A 249 -7.33 8.30 -9.89
CA CYS A 249 -6.45 7.15 -9.98
C CYS A 249 -5.37 7.41 -11.05
N ILE A 250 -4.10 7.17 -10.72
CA ILE A 250 -2.99 7.34 -11.68
C ILE A 250 -3.15 6.43 -12.91
N ASN A 251 -3.80 5.27 -12.75
CA ASN A 251 -4.18 4.40 -13.87
C ASN A 251 -5.11 5.13 -14.85
N SER A 252 -6.08 5.91 -14.36
CA SER A 252 -7.01 6.66 -15.22
C SER A 252 -6.26 7.72 -16.02
N ILE A 253 -5.32 8.43 -15.40
CA ILE A 253 -4.49 9.44 -16.08
C ILE A 253 -3.66 8.80 -17.20
N VAL A 254 -2.94 7.72 -16.89
CA VAL A 254 -2.07 7.06 -17.87
C VAL A 254 -2.88 6.46 -19.02
N ARG A 255 -4.04 5.85 -18.72
CA ARG A 255 -4.93 5.31 -19.74
C ARG A 255 -5.47 6.38 -20.67
N GLU A 256 -5.85 7.53 -20.12
CA GLU A 256 -6.39 8.63 -20.90
C GLU A 256 -5.33 9.24 -21.82
N LEU A 257 -4.11 9.47 -21.31
CA LEU A 257 -2.99 9.95 -22.12
C LEU A 257 -2.61 8.97 -23.23
N TYR A 258 -2.61 7.68 -22.93
CA TYR A 258 -2.38 6.64 -23.92
C TYR A 258 -3.44 6.68 -25.03
N TYR A 259 -4.72 6.76 -24.66
CA TYR A 259 -5.83 6.84 -25.62
C TYR A 259 -5.74 8.08 -26.51
N ARG A 260 -5.42 9.26 -25.94
CA ARG A 260 -5.23 10.50 -26.71
C ARG A 260 -4.04 10.41 -27.66
N THR A 261 -2.95 9.80 -27.23
CA THR A 261 -1.77 9.54 -28.08
C THR A 261 -2.16 8.67 -29.26
N TYR A 262 -2.86 7.55 -29.01
CA TYR A 262 -3.33 6.66 -30.06
C TYR A 262 -4.25 7.37 -31.07
N ILE A 263 -5.19 8.19 -30.60
CA ILE A 263 -6.05 8.99 -31.49
C ILE A 263 -5.23 9.99 -32.33
N LEU A 264 -4.22 10.62 -31.73
CA LEU A 264 -3.37 11.58 -32.43
C LEU A 264 -2.52 10.87 -33.49
N ASP A 265 -1.96 9.70 -33.17
CA ASP A 265 -1.21 8.87 -34.11
C ASP A 265 -2.10 8.39 -35.26
N GLN A 266 -3.33 7.95 -34.98
CA GLN A 266 -4.31 7.57 -36.01
C GLN A 266 -4.71 8.76 -36.90
N LYS A 267 -4.98 9.93 -36.31
CA LYS A 267 -5.26 11.15 -37.10
C LYS A 267 -4.07 11.59 -37.93
N LEU A 268 -2.85 11.39 -37.42
CA LEU A 268 -1.63 11.70 -38.15
C LEU A 268 -1.42 10.68 -39.27
N ALA A 269 -1.70 9.40 -39.04
CA ALA A 269 -1.73 8.35 -40.06
C ALA A 269 -2.80 8.67 -41.12
N ASP A 270 -4.03 9.03 -40.76
CA ASP A 270 -5.07 9.45 -41.72
C ASP A 270 -4.67 10.68 -42.56
N VAL A 271 -3.78 11.53 -42.03
CA VAL A 271 -3.23 12.70 -42.73
C VAL A 271 -2.00 12.33 -43.57
N ILE A 272 -1.26 11.28 -43.20
CA ILE A 272 0.00 10.83 -43.84
C ILE A 272 -0.26 9.70 -44.86
N ASP A 273 -1.28 8.87 -44.69
CA ASP A 273 -1.77 7.85 -45.62
C ASP A 273 -2.63 8.46 -46.74
N ALA A 274 -2.02 9.47 -47.36
CA ALA A 274 -1.98 9.59 -48.80
C ALA A 274 -0.84 8.76 -49.43
N ASP A 275 0.01 8.04 -48.67
CA ASP A 275 0.88 6.99 -49.22
C ASP A 275 1.54 6.05 -48.17
N SER A 276 1.16 4.77 -48.24
CA SER A 276 1.85 3.53 -47.85
C SER A 276 2.05 3.10 -46.39
N ASP A 277 1.35 2.00 -46.06
CA ASP A 277 1.82 0.71 -45.50
C ASP A 277 2.98 0.73 -44.48
N ALA A 278 2.63 0.89 -43.20
CA ALA A 278 3.52 0.53 -42.09
C ALA A 278 2.79 0.05 -40.81
N GLU A 279 1.85 -0.88 -40.93
CA GLU A 279 1.26 -1.56 -39.77
C GLU A 279 1.96 -2.88 -39.45
N GLU A 280 3.11 -2.84 -38.77
CA GLU A 280 3.51 -4.00 -37.95
C GLU A 280 4.51 -3.62 -36.85
N LYS A 281 4.00 -3.36 -35.64
CA LYS A 281 4.57 -3.75 -34.33
C LYS A 281 3.86 -3.02 -33.18
N LEU A 282 2.73 -3.58 -32.76
CA LEU A 282 2.22 -3.66 -31.39
C LEU A 282 0.87 -4.35 -31.53
N ASN A 283 0.76 -5.62 -31.14
CA ASN A 283 -0.52 -6.35 -31.13
C ASN A 283 -1.49 -5.64 -30.18
N ILE A 284 -2.19 -4.62 -30.68
CA ILE A 284 -3.36 -4.01 -30.07
C ILE A 284 -4.53 -4.72 -30.75
N VAL A 285 -5.09 -5.71 -30.05
CA VAL A 285 -6.40 -6.24 -30.42
C VAL A 285 -7.39 -5.11 -30.16
N ASP A 286 -8.17 -4.78 -31.19
CA ASP A 286 -9.24 -3.78 -31.19
C ASP A 286 -9.96 -3.65 -29.85
N GLY A 287 -10.04 -2.41 -29.32
CA GLY A 287 -11.02 -2.03 -28.30
C GLY A 287 -10.78 -2.52 -26.87
N ASP A 288 -9.74 -3.30 -26.59
CA ASP A 288 -9.45 -3.72 -25.21
C ASP A 288 -8.71 -2.61 -24.44
N ILE A 289 -9.47 -1.90 -23.62
CA ILE A 289 -8.95 -1.05 -22.54
C ILE A 289 -7.80 -1.78 -21.83
N PRO A 290 -6.58 -1.20 -21.70
CA PRO A 290 -5.48 -1.85 -21.01
C PRO A 290 -5.93 -2.26 -19.59
N PRO A 291 -5.69 -3.52 -19.18
CA PRO A 291 -6.11 -3.99 -17.87
C PRO A 291 -5.49 -3.13 -16.78
N LEU A 292 -6.15 -3.04 -15.62
CA LEU A 292 -5.65 -2.35 -14.42
C LEU A 292 -4.16 -2.68 -14.19
N ILE A 293 -3.30 -1.70 -14.46
CA ILE A 293 -1.84 -1.87 -14.44
C ILE A 293 -1.38 -1.71 -12.99
N LYS A 294 -0.44 -2.56 -12.57
CA LYS A 294 0.18 -2.49 -11.24
C LYS A 294 1.14 -1.30 -11.16
N LEU A 295 1.27 -0.69 -9.98
CA LEU A 295 2.16 0.45 -9.78
C LEU A 295 3.61 0.11 -10.13
N GLU A 296 4.06 -1.11 -9.84
CA GLU A 296 5.41 -1.57 -10.20
C GLU A 296 5.63 -1.55 -11.71
N THR A 297 4.61 -1.88 -12.50
CA THR A 297 4.69 -1.82 -13.96
C THR A 297 4.81 -0.38 -14.44
N PHE A 298 4.12 0.58 -13.81
CA PHE A 298 4.33 2.01 -14.13
C PHE A 298 5.73 2.49 -13.78
N CYS A 299 6.29 2.07 -12.64
CA CYS A 299 7.66 2.43 -12.29
C CYS A 299 8.65 1.89 -13.34
N GLU A 300 8.46 0.65 -13.79
CA GLU A 300 9.32 0.01 -14.80
C GLU A 300 9.20 0.65 -16.18
N VAL A 301 7.99 1.07 -16.59
CA VAL A 301 7.75 1.64 -17.93
C VAL A 301 7.99 3.15 -17.99
N LEU A 302 7.53 3.90 -16.99
CA LEU A 302 7.54 5.37 -17.02
C LEU A 302 8.72 6.00 -16.27
N LEU A 303 9.27 5.31 -15.25
CA LEU A 303 10.43 5.77 -14.47
C LEU A 303 11.72 4.97 -14.74
N PRO A 304 11.75 4.17 -15.82
CA PRO A 304 12.68 3.05 -16.07
C PRO A 304 13.30 2.31 -14.87
N GLN A 305 12.60 2.20 -13.73
CA GLN A 305 13.18 1.66 -12.49
C GLN A 305 12.18 0.80 -11.72
N LYS A 306 12.65 -0.29 -11.11
CA LYS A 306 11.78 -1.16 -10.31
C LYS A 306 11.49 -0.54 -8.97
N LEU A 307 10.27 -0.67 -8.45
CA LEU A 307 9.99 -0.25 -7.07
C LEU A 307 10.93 -1.02 -6.10
N ASN A 308 11.66 -0.29 -5.26
CA ASN A 308 12.62 -0.87 -4.34
C ASN A 308 11.93 -1.73 -3.26
N ASN A 309 12.66 -2.73 -2.76
CA ASN A 309 12.31 -3.51 -1.58
C ASN A 309 10.94 -4.20 -1.59
N LYS A 310 10.68 -5.02 -2.62
CA LYS A 310 9.48 -5.88 -2.72
C LYS A 310 9.30 -6.82 -1.52
N ALA A 311 10.35 -7.09 -0.73
CA ALA A 311 10.22 -7.86 0.51
C ALA A 311 9.28 -7.17 1.50
N GLU A 312 9.26 -5.84 1.54
CA GLU A 312 8.41 -5.08 2.46
C GLU A 312 6.96 -4.95 1.97
N SER A 313 6.65 -5.24 0.70
CA SER A 313 5.28 -5.12 0.14
C SER A 313 4.24 -6.05 0.79
N LYS A 314 4.68 -6.96 1.66
CA LYS A 314 3.85 -7.92 2.39
C LYS A 314 4.21 -7.96 3.87
N SER A 315 4.69 -6.84 4.40
CA SER A 315 5.13 -6.80 5.79
C SER A 315 3.98 -6.79 6.79
N VAL A 316 4.32 -7.05 8.04
CA VAL A 316 3.40 -6.89 9.17
C VAL A 316 3.33 -5.40 9.54
N TRP A 317 2.53 -4.66 8.80
CA TRP A 317 2.39 -3.20 8.89
C TRP A 317 1.82 -2.66 10.20
N ASN A 318 1.25 -3.49 11.07
CA ASN A 318 0.75 -3.13 12.40
C ASN A 318 1.78 -3.41 13.51
N ARG A 319 2.96 -3.92 13.15
CA ARG A 319 4.08 -4.10 14.07
C ARG A 319 4.75 -2.77 14.36
N ARG A 320 5.13 -2.56 15.62
CA ARG A 320 5.86 -1.35 16.06
C ARG A 320 7.13 -1.69 16.86
N PRO A 321 8.19 -0.86 16.77
CA PRO A 321 8.33 0.26 15.83
C PRO A 321 8.39 -0.22 14.37
N LEU A 322 8.05 0.67 13.42
CA LEU A 322 8.22 0.39 12.00
C LEU A 322 9.72 0.22 11.69
N ARG A 323 10.07 -0.76 10.86
CA ARG A 323 11.45 -0.95 10.40
C ARG A 323 11.85 0.19 9.45
N PRO A 324 13.12 0.58 9.39
CA PRO A 324 13.57 1.56 8.40
C PRO A 324 13.29 1.14 6.95
N GLY A 325 13.39 -0.15 6.63
CA GLY A 325 13.02 -0.69 5.31
C GLY A 325 11.54 -0.51 4.95
N GLN A 326 10.64 -0.63 5.94
CA GLN A 326 9.22 -0.34 5.79
C GLN A 326 8.99 1.14 5.47
N ILE A 327 9.69 2.03 6.17
CA ILE A 327 9.59 3.49 5.98
C ILE A 327 10.11 3.89 4.60
N GLN A 328 11.28 3.38 4.20
CA GLN A 328 11.83 3.61 2.87
C GLN A 328 10.88 3.12 1.78
N TYR A 329 10.31 1.92 1.93
CA TYR A 329 9.35 1.37 0.97
C TYR A 329 8.12 2.26 0.84
N MET A 330 7.47 2.60 1.96
CA MET A 330 6.29 3.46 1.97
C MET A 330 6.57 4.83 1.35
N ALA A 331 7.68 5.47 1.73
CA ALA A 331 8.05 6.78 1.20
C ALA A 331 8.29 6.72 -0.31
N THR A 332 9.07 5.74 -0.78
CA THR A 332 9.40 5.58 -2.20
C THR A 332 8.16 5.25 -3.03
N LYS A 333 7.29 4.37 -2.52
CA LYS A 333 6.05 3.97 -3.19
C LYS A 333 5.10 5.15 -3.39
N THR A 334 4.83 5.92 -2.36
CA THR A 334 3.95 7.09 -2.47
C THR A 334 4.57 8.20 -3.31
N TYR A 335 5.87 8.46 -3.15
CA TYR A 335 6.56 9.49 -3.95
C TYR A 335 6.69 9.09 -5.43
N SER A 336 6.69 7.79 -5.75
CA SER A 336 6.65 7.32 -7.14
C SER A 336 5.43 7.84 -7.91
N LEU A 337 4.30 8.06 -7.21
CA LEU A 337 3.11 8.65 -7.81
C LEU A 337 3.33 10.11 -8.23
N ILE A 338 4.08 10.89 -7.44
CA ILE A 338 4.49 12.26 -7.81
C ILE A 338 5.40 12.22 -9.04
N MET A 339 6.35 11.30 -9.09
CA MET A 339 7.24 11.14 -10.24
C MET A 339 6.49 10.73 -11.50
N ILE A 340 5.56 9.76 -11.40
CA ILE A 340 4.71 9.35 -12.52
C ILE A 340 3.84 10.51 -12.98
N HIS A 341 3.23 11.27 -12.06
CA HIS A 341 2.45 12.45 -12.41
C HIS A 341 3.28 13.49 -13.18
N LYS A 342 4.53 13.74 -12.79
CA LYS A 342 5.45 14.62 -13.54
C LYS A 342 5.76 14.11 -14.95
N VAL A 343 5.84 12.78 -15.14
CA VAL A 343 5.95 12.18 -16.48
C VAL A 343 4.67 12.41 -17.28
N CYS A 344 3.49 12.21 -16.66
CA CYS A 344 2.20 12.49 -17.28
C CYS A 344 2.02 13.97 -17.66
N GLU A 345 2.55 14.91 -16.87
CA GLU A 345 2.49 16.35 -17.16
C GLU A 345 3.28 16.65 -18.43
N LYS A 346 4.49 16.09 -18.57
CA LYS A 346 5.29 16.19 -19.80
C LYS A 346 4.62 15.52 -20.99
N TRP A 347 3.99 14.36 -20.76
CA TRP A 347 3.26 13.65 -21.82
C TRP A 347 2.09 14.49 -22.33
N ALA A 348 1.26 15.05 -21.45
CA ALA A 348 0.18 15.96 -21.82
C ALA A 348 0.68 17.17 -22.62
N GLN A 349 1.80 17.77 -22.20
CA GLN A 349 2.43 18.89 -22.92
C GLN A 349 2.85 18.50 -24.35
N LEU A 350 3.34 17.28 -24.57
CA LEU A 350 3.67 16.78 -25.92
C LEU A 350 2.43 16.64 -26.79
N LEU A 351 1.28 16.30 -26.20
CA LEU A 351 -0.03 16.27 -26.86
C LEU A 351 -0.64 17.68 -27.02
N LYS A 352 0.05 18.73 -26.54
CA LYS A 352 -0.42 20.13 -26.49
C LYS A 352 -1.69 20.30 -25.65
N GLU A 353 -1.79 19.53 -24.58
CA GLU A 353 -2.91 19.56 -23.65
C GLU A 353 -2.45 19.90 -22.23
N ASP A 354 -3.38 20.38 -21.40
CA ASP A 354 -3.16 20.62 -19.98
C ASP A 354 -3.60 19.41 -19.16
N LEU A 355 -2.69 18.86 -18.34
CA LEU A 355 -2.98 17.68 -17.53
C LEU A 355 -4.11 17.92 -16.51
N ASN A 356 -4.26 19.15 -16.00
CA ASN A 356 -5.35 19.44 -15.05
C ASN A 356 -6.72 19.33 -15.72
N SER A 357 -6.82 19.79 -16.97
CA SER A 357 -8.03 19.65 -17.79
C SER A 357 -8.38 18.18 -18.04
N ILE A 358 -7.39 17.35 -18.38
CA ILE A 358 -7.57 15.89 -18.51
C ILE A 358 -8.06 15.28 -17.18
N CYS A 359 -7.47 15.67 -16.06
CA CYS A 359 -7.89 15.19 -14.74
C CYS A 359 -9.32 15.62 -14.39
N ASP A 360 -9.72 16.84 -14.74
CA ASP A 360 -11.08 17.35 -14.51
C ASP A 360 -12.12 16.59 -15.35
N GLU A 361 -11.76 16.22 -16.59
CA GLU A 361 -12.59 15.35 -17.43
C GLU A 361 -12.76 13.95 -16.82
N ILE A 362 -11.67 13.34 -16.34
CA ILE A 362 -11.73 12.04 -15.65
C ILE A 362 -12.63 12.13 -14.41
N LEU A 363 -12.45 13.15 -13.57
CA LEU A 363 -13.27 13.36 -12.37
C LEU A 363 -14.76 13.51 -12.69
N LYS A 364 -15.08 14.20 -13.80
CA LYS A 364 -16.45 14.37 -14.28
C LYS A 364 -17.04 13.05 -14.77
N GLN A 365 -16.31 12.29 -15.59
CA GLN A 365 -16.73 10.98 -16.08
C GLN A 365 -17.02 10.02 -14.92
N GLU A 366 -16.10 9.91 -13.95
CA GLU A 366 -16.27 9.06 -12.77
C GLU A 366 -17.49 9.47 -11.91
N ALA A 367 -17.80 10.78 -11.86
CA ALA A 367 -18.99 11.26 -11.15
C ALA A 367 -20.30 10.89 -11.88
N GLU A 368 -20.30 10.98 -13.21
CA GLU A 368 -21.44 10.60 -14.05
C GLU A 368 -21.70 9.09 -14.00
N GLU A 369 -20.66 8.26 -14.05
CA GLU A 369 -20.76 6.80 -13.91
C GLU A 369 -21.32 6.40 -12.55
N ALA A 370 -20.83 7.01 -11.47
CA ALA A 370 -21.35 6.76 -10.12
C ALA A 370 -22.83 7.15 -9.97
N ALA A 371 -23.24 8.25 -10.61
CA ALA A 371 -24.64 8.68 -10.62
C ALA A 371 -25.54 7.68 -11.37
N LYS A 372 -25.08 7.16 -12.52
CA LYS A 372 -25.79 6.13 -13.30
C LYS A 372 -25.93 4.82 -12.51
N GLU A 373 -24.85 4.37 -11.84
CA GLU A 373 -24.89 3.16 -11.02
C GLU A 373 -25.84 3.29 -9.82
N PHE A 374 -25.92 4.49 -9.22
CA PHE A 374 -26.87 4.75 -8.14
C PHE A 374 -28.33 4.74 -8.65
N ALA A 375 -28.59 5.32 -9.82
CA ALA A 375 -29.92 5.32 -10.42
C ALA A 375 -30.41 3.90 -10.73
N SER A 376 -29.58 3.07 -11.35
CA SER A 376 -29.95 1.69 -11.73
C SER A 376 -30.24 0.79 -10.51
N LYS A 377 -29.50 0.94 -9.41
CA LYS A 377 -29.77 0.21 -8.15
C LYS A 377 -31.10 0.58 -7.52
N ASN A 378 -31.53 1.84 -7.65
CA ASN A 378 -32.79 2.32 -7.08
C ASN A 378 -34.02 1.91 -7.90
N GLU A 379 -33.87 1.72 -9.21
CA GLU A 379 -34.96 1.18 -10.05
C GLU A 379 -35.26 -0.29 -9.75
N ILE A 380 -34.21 -1.10 -9.54
CA ILE A 380 -34.34 -2.52 -9.16
C ILE A 380 -35.02 -2.70 -7.79
N HIS A 381 -34.90 -1.71 -6.89
CA HIS A 381 -35.58 -1.72 -5.60
C HIS A 381 -37.02 -1.19 -5.63
N LYS A 382 -37.42 -0.49 -6.69
CA LYS A 382 -38.83 -0.08 -6.90
C LYS A 382 -39.65 -1.12 -7.66
N SER A 383 -38.99 -2.06 -8.35
CA SER A 383 -39.63 -3.16 -9.09
C SER A 383 -39.71 -4.48 -8.31
N LYS A 384 -39.38 -4.48 -7.02
CA LYS A 384 -39.55 -5.58 -6.07
C LYS A 384 -40.41 -5.09 -4.92
#